data_AF-A0A920TT86-F1
#
_entry.id   AF-A0A920TT86-F1
#
_cell.length_a   1.000
_cell.length_b   1.000
_cell.length_c   1.000
_cell.angle_alpha   90.00
_cell.angle_beta   90.00
_cell.angle_gamma   90.00
#
_symmetry.space_group_name_H-M   'P 1'
#
loop_
_entity.id
_entity.type
_entity.pdbx_description
1 polymer ?
#
loop_
_entity_poly.entity_id
_entity_poly.type
_entity_poly.pdbx_seq_one_letter_code
_entity_poly.pdbx_strand_id
1 'polypeptide(L)' 'MLTALENAEFTLLLSGIPKDERRKRVLELFNKIGLSGLEDRKPGKLSGGQQQRVA' A
#
# COMPACT_ATOMS: atom_id res chain seq x y z
N MET A 1 13.84 -2.09 2.04
CA MET A 1 12.64 -1.29 2.35
C MET A 1 11.58 -1.58 1.29
N LEU A 2 10.40 -2.00 1.74
CA LEU A 2 9.22 -2.25 0.91
C LEU A 2 8.68 -0.94 0.31
N THR A 3 7.99 -1.01 -0.81
CA THR A 3 7.17 0.06 -1.40
C THR A 3 5.89 0.29 -0.57
N ALA A 4 5.16 1.37 -0.86
CA ALA A 4 3.87 1.63 -0.21
C ALA A 4 2.86 0.50 -0.47
N LEU A 5 2.83 -0.02 -1.70
CA LEU A 5 2.00 -1.16 -2.08
C LEU A 5 2.40 -2.42 -1.30
N GLU A 6 3.69 -2.78 -1.30
CA GLU A 6 4.19 -3.96 -0.59
C GLU A 6 3.97 -3.88 0.93
N ASN A 7 4.06 -2.68 1.50
CA ASN A 7 3.78 -2.45 2.92
C ASN A 7 2.28 -2.69 3.22
N ALA A 8 1.38 -2.09 2.43
CA ALA A 8 -0.06 -2.26 2.59
C ALA A 8 -0.54 -3.70 2.27
N GLU A 9 0.14 -4.43 1.38
CA GLU A 9 -0.13 -5.84 1.10
C GLU A 9 0.33 -6.78 2.23
N PHE A 10 1.24 -6.34 3.11
CA PHE A 10 1.91 -7.22 4.07
C PHE A 10 0.93 -7.89 5.04
N THR A 11 -0.01 -7.13 5.60
CA THR A 11 -1.03 -7.68 6.53
C THR A 11 -1.92 -8.71 5.85
N LEU A 12 -2.30 -8.46 4.59
CA LEU A 12 -3.12 -9.38 3.81
C LEU A 12 -2.31 -10.64 3.41
N LEU A 13 -1.00 -10.49 3.20
CA LEU A 13 -0.08 -11.61 2.94
C LEU A 13 0.00 -12.53 4.15
N LEU A 14 0.15 -11.96 5.35
CA LEU A 14 0.14 -12.72 6.60
C LEU A 14 -1.20 -13.44 6.85
N SER A 15 -2.29 -12.91 6.28
CA SER A 15 -3.62 -13.52 6.31
C SER A 15 -3.84 -14.59 5.21
N GLY A 16 -2.80 -14.93 4.43
CA GLY A 16 -2.85 -15.97 3.41
C GLY A 16 -3.61 -15.61 2.13
N ILE A 17 -3.98 -14.33 1.93
CA ILE A 17 -4.72 -13.91 0.74
C ILE A 17 -3.79 -13.96 -0.49
N PRO A 18 -4.22 -14.48 -1.66
CA PRO A 18 -3.39 -14.55 -2.87
C PRO A 18 -2.93 -13.17 -3.38
N LYS A 19 -1.74 -13.12 -4.00
CA LYS A 19 -1.09 -11.87 -4.46
C LYS A 19 -2.01 -10.96 -5.27
N ASP A 20 -2.70 -11.50 -6.27
CA ASP A 20 -3.54 -10.71 -7.17
C ASP A 20 -4.75 -10.09 -6.44
N GLU A 21 -5.30 -10.82 -5.46
CA GLU A 21 -6.41 -10.34 -4.65
C GLU A 21 -5.98 -9.26 -3.67
N ARG A 22 -4.82 -9.42 -3.02
CA ARG A 22 -4.26 -8.36 -2.15
C ARG A 22 -3.98 -7.10 -2.94
N ARG A 23 -3.34 -7.24 -4.11
CA ARG A 23 -3.01 -6.12 -4.99
C ARG A 23 -4.25 -5.34 -5.38
N LYS A 24 -5.31 -6.04 -5.82
CA LYS A 24 -6.59 -5.42 -6.15
C LYS A 24 -7.18 -4.65 -4.96
N ARG A 25 -7.25 -5.27 -3.79
CA ARG A 25 -7.80 -4.65 -2.57
C ARG A 25 -7.02 -3.39 -2.15
N VAL A 26 -5.68 -3.45 -2.20
CA VAL A 26 -4.82 -2.32 -1.82
C VAL A 26 -4.92 -1.18 -2.82
N LEU A 27 -4.97 -1.46 -4.13
CA LEU A 27 -5.16 -0.42 -5.16
C LEU A 27 -6.51 0.28 -5.01
N GLU A 28 -7.58 -0.46 -4.73
CA GLU A 28 -8.90 0.13 -4.44
C GLU A 28 -8.87 1.00 -3.19
N LEU A 29 -8.15 0.59 -2.14
CA LEU A 29 -7.95 1.40 -0.93
C LEU A 29 -7.21 2.68 -1.25
N PHE A 30 -6.09 2.61 -1.99
CA PHE A 30 -5.27 3.75 -2.36
C PHE A 30 -6.09 4.78 -3.16
N ASN A 31 -6.93 4.32 -4.08
CA ASN A 31 -7.88 5.18 -4.78
C ASN A 31 -8.86 5.89 -3.83
N LYS A 32 -9.39 5.20 -2.83
CA LYS A 32 -10.34 5.78 -1.86
C LYS A 32 -9.70 6.82 -0.93
N ILE A 33 -8.42 6.67 -0.58
CA ILE A 33 -7.72 7.56 0.35
C ILE A 33 -6.82 8.59 -0.34
N GLY A 34 -6.91 8.71 -1.68
CA GLY A 34 -6.17 9.70 -2.45
C GLY A 34 -4.67 9.43 -2.52
N LEU A 35 -4.26 8.17 -2.53
CA LEU A 35 -2.87 7.72 -2.67
C LEU A 35 -2.58 7.03 -4.02
N SER A 36 -3.50 7.10 -4.98
CA SER A 36 -3.26 6.63 -6.36
C SER A 36 -1.97 7.23 -6.94
N GLY A 37 -1.19 6.42 -7.62
CA GLY A 37 0.09 6.82 -8.23
C GLY A 37 1.28 6.83 -7.26
N LEU A 38 1.09 6.40 -6.01
CA LEU A 38 2.15 6.30 -5.00
C LEU A 38 2.55 4.86 -4.66
N GLU A 39 2.02 3.88 -5.40
CA GLU A 39 2.15 2.45 -5.15
C GLU A 39 3.61 2.00 -5.05
N ASP A 40 4.44 2.46 -5.99
CA ASP A 40 5.85 2.09 -6.11
C ASP A 40 6.79 2.98 -5.28
N ARG A 41 6.25 3.99 -4.58
CA ARG A 41 7.06 4.87 -3.74
C ARG A 41 7.49 4.14 -2.48
N LYS A 42 8.78 4.19 -2.18
CA LYS A 42 9.30 3.76 -0.88
C LYS A 42 8.82 4.73 0.21
N PRO A 43 8.54 4.27 1.46
CA PRO A 43 8.05 5.12 2.56
C PRO A 43 8.87 6.40 2.78
N GLY A 44 10.20 6.32 2.68
CA GLY A 44 11.09 7.50 2.78
C GLY A 44 10.98 8.52 1.63
N LYS A 45 10.12 8.28 0.65
CA LYS A 45 9.80 9.19 -0.48
C LYS A 45 8.35 9.70 -0.43
N LEU A 46 7.63 9.40 0.65
CA LEU A 46 6.29 9.90 0.97
C LEU A 46 6.40 11.08 1.95
N SER A 47 5.50 12.06 1.87
CA SER A 47 5.37 13.10 2.89
C SER A 47 4.90 12.51 4.23
N GLY A 48 5.12 13.20 5.35
CA GLY A 48 4.70 12.69 6.68
C GLY A 48 3.21 12.34 6.77
N GLY A 49 2.34 13.16 6.18
CA GLY A 49 0.90 12.86 6.10
C GLY A 49 0.55 11.69 5.16
N GLN A 50 1.37 11.43 4.13
CA GLN A 50 1.22 10.25 3.28
C GLN A 50 1.70 8.98 4.02
N GLN A 51 2.78 9.06 4.79
CA GLN A 51 3.27 7.94 5.61
C GLN A 51 2.23 7.50 6.64
N GLN A 52 1.57 8.45 7.33
CA GLN A 52 0.48 8.14 8.27
C GLN A 52 -0.70 7.40 7.65
N ARG A 53 -0.94 7.55 6.34
CA ARG A 53 -2.05 6.87 5.64
C ARG A 53 -1.68 5.50 5.07
N VAL A 54 -0.38 5.20 4.95
CA VAL A 54 0.15 3.92 4.43
C VAL A 54 0.46 2.94 5.56
N ALA A 55 0.85 3.45 6.73
CA ALA A 55 1.24 2.65 7.90
C ALA A 55 0.07 1.91 8.55
#